data_AF-X1JHF9-F1
#
_entry.id   AF-X1JHF9-F1
#
_cell.length_a   1.000
_cell.length_b   1.000
_cell.length_c   1.000
_cell.angle_alpha   90.00
_cell.angle_beta   90.00
_cell.angle_gamma   90.00
#
_symmetry.space_group_name_H-M   'P 1'
#
loop_
_entity.id
_entity.type
_entity.pdbx_description
1 polymer ?
#
loop_
_entity_poly.entity_id
_entity_poly.type
_entity_poly.pdbx_seq_one_letter_code
_entity_poly.pdbx_strand_id
1 'polypeptide(L)' 'MSKVNYNIKEGLSEKQIRQMYERALEIIEEIGLEVSHKGILQTLSQKKGVKIEKSRVKFESWLVDKYVMSQSYPM' A
#
# COMPACT_ATOMS: atom_id res chain seq x y z
N MET A 1 19.01 -30.45 -24.51
CA MET A 1 17.98 -30.07 -23.53
C MET A 1 17.01 -29.12 -24.21
N SER A 2 15.76 -29.51 -24.40
CA SER A 2 14.75 -28.64 -25.00
C SER A 2 14.42 -27.50 -24.01
N LYS A 3 14.54 -26.26 -24.47
CA LYS A 3 14.05 -25.09 -23.73
C LYS A 3 12.52 -25.13 -23.79
N VAL A 4 11.86 -25.35 -22.66
CA VAL A 4 10.41 -25.22 -22.56
C VAL A 4 10.10 -23.73 -22.59
N ASN A 5 9.48 -23.26 -23.68
CA ASN A 5 8.93 -21.91 -23.77
C ASN A 5 7.51 -21.93 -23.19
N TYR A 6 7.35 -21.43 -21.97
CA TYR A 6 6.04 -21.15 -21.38
C TYR A 6 5.69 -19.68 -21.61
N ASN A 7 4.49 -19.43 -22.13
CA ASN A 7 3.94 -18.10 -22.28
C ASN A 7 2.73 -17.99 -21.33
N ILE A 8 2.85 -17.18 -20.29
CA ILE A 8 1.78 -16.97 -19.32
C ILE A 8 0.72 -16.12 -20.03
N LYS A 9 -0.33 -16.78 -20.52
CA LYS A 9 -1.44 -16.13 -21.25
C LYS A 9 -2.47 -15.46 -20.34
N GLU A 10 -2.39 -15.66 -19.02
CA GLU A 10 -3.41 -15.23 -18.07
C GLU A 10 -2.81 -14.46 -16.89
N GLY A 11 -3.53 -13.45 -16.40
CA GLY A 11 -3.12 -12.55 -15.33
C GLY A 11 -4.09 -11.39 -15.18
N LEU A 12 -3.84 -10.52 -14.20
CA LEU A 12 -4.61 -9.28 -14.06
C LEU A 12 -4.22 -8.33 -15.18
N SER A 13 -5.22 -7.82 -15.90
CA SER A 13 -5.01 -6.70 -16.83
C SER A 13 -4.52 -5.46 -16.08
N GLU A 14 -3.83 -4.55 -16.76
CA GLU A 14 -3.41 -3.27 -16.18
C GLU A 14 -4.57 -2.52 -15.54
N LYS A 15 -5.76 -2.60 -16.14
CA LYS A 15 -6.99 -2.01 -15.58
C LYS A 15 -7.35 -2.63 -14.23
N GLN A 16 -7.29 -3.96 -14.11
CA GLN A 16 -7.57 -4.65 -12.85
C GLN A 16 -6.51 -4.35 -11.79
N ILE A 17 -5.23 -4.30 -12.18
CA ILE A 17 -4.13 -3.93 -11.29
C ILE A 17 -4.35 -2.51 -10.75
N ARG A 18 -4.66 -1.57 -11.63
CA ARG A 18 -4.97 -0.18 -11.26
C ARG A 18 -6.18 -0.09 -10.33
N GLN A 19 -7.25 -0.82 -10.62
CA GLN A 19 -8.42 -0.86 -9.75
C GLN A 19 -8.08 -1.42 -8.36
N MET A 20 -7.29 -2.48 -8.29
CA MET A 20 -6.85 -3.03 -7.00
C MET A 20 -6.02 -2.01 -6.22
N TYR A 21 -5.13 -1.29 -6.90
CA TYR A 21 -4.31 -0.26 -6.29
C TYR A 21 -5.16 0.89 -5.71
N GLU A 22 -6.09 1.44 -6.50
CA GLU A 22 -6.99 2.51 -6.07
C GLU A 22 -7.84 2.06 -4.86
N ARG A 23 -8.39 0.84 -4.90
CA ARG A 23 -9.16 0.28 -3.77
C ARG A 23 -8.31 0.04 -2.52
N ALA A 24 -7.05 -0.35 -2.68
CA ALA A 24 -6.14 -0.53 -1.55
C ALA A 24 -5.85 0.81 -0.85
N LEU A 25 -5.66 1.89 -1.61
CA LEU A 25 -5.51 3.24 -1.06
C LEU A 25 -6.76 3.68 -0.29
N GLU A 26 -7.95 3.49 -0.86
CA GLU A 26 -9.23 3.77 -0.18
C GLU A 26 -9.35 3.02 1.15
N ILE A 27 -8.97 1.73 1.20
CA ILE A 27 -9.01 0.93 2.44
C ILE A 27 -8.07 1.53 3.49
N ILE A 28 -6.86 1.93 3.11
CA ILE A 28 -5.87 2.49 4.04
C ILE A 28 -6.33 3.85 4.58
N GLU A 29 -7.01 4.65 3.76
CA GLU A 29 -7.51 5.96 4.16
C GLU A 29 -8.77 5.87 5.03
N GLU A 30 -9.74 5.05 4.63
CA GLU A 30 -11.05 4.97 5.31
C GLU A 30 -11.04 4.05 6.52
N ILE A 31 -10.43 2.87 6.39
CA ILE A 31 -10.40 1.85 7.45
C ILE A 31 -9.13 1.97 8.27
N GLY A 32 -7.98 2.07 7.60
CA GLY A 32 -6.67 2.12 8.24
C GLY A 32 -6.15 0.77 8.73
N LEU A 33 -5.03 0.82 9.44
CA LEU A 33 -4.27 -0.33 9.91
C LEU A 33 -4.22 -0.35 11.43
N GLU A 34 -4.35 -1.54 12.02
CA GLU A 34 -4.16 -1.73 13.45
C GLU A 34 -2.65 -1.77 13.77
N VAL A 35 -2.19 -0.85 14.60
CA VAL A 35 -0.80 -0.77 15.06
C VAL A 35 -0.78 -0.78 16.59
N SER A 36 -0.36 -1.91 17.16
CA SER A 36 -0.28 -2.10 18.62
C SER A 36 0.98 -1.48 19.24
N HIS A 37 2.02 -1.23 18.44
CA HIS A 37 3.31 -0.77 18.93
C HIS A 37 3.30 0.74 19.22
N LYS A 38 3.34 1.09 20.51
CA LYS A 38 3.26 2.49 20.99
C LYS A 38 4.34 3.41 20.40
N GLY A 39 5.56 2.92 20.23
CA GLY A 39 6.64 3.72 19.64
C GLY A 39 6.36 4.12 18.19
N ILE A 40 5.72 3.23 17.42
CA ILE A 40 5.36 3.53 16.02
C ILE A 40 4.21 4.54 15.99
N LEU A 41 3.19 4.36 16.83
CA LEU A 41 2.09 5.32 16.97
C LEU A 41 2.61 6.73 17.32
N GLN A 42 3.59 6.82 18.23
CA GLN A 42 4.18 8.09 18.62
C GLN A 42 4.98 8.74 17.50
N THR A 43 5.73 7.97 16.71
CA THR A 43 6.43 8.50 15.54
C THR A 43 5.46 8.96 14.46
N LEU A 44 4.39 8.20 14.23
CA LEU A 44 3.41 8.48 13.19
C LEU A 44 2.49 9.65 13.52
N SER A 45 2.22 9.94 14.80
CA SER A 45 1.34 11.04 15.21
C SER A 45 1.84 12.43 14.80
N GLN A 46 3.13 12.57 14.51
CA GLN A 46 3.76 13.83 14.10
C GLN A 46 3.77 14.01 12.57
N LYS A 47 3.34 13.01 11.80
CA LYS A 47 3.34 13.06 10.32
C LYS A 47 2.09 13.74 9.79
N LYS A 48 2.27 14.71 8.90
CA LYS A 48 1.18 15.26 8.09
C LYS A 48 0.55 14.16 7.24
N GLY A 49 -0.77 14.11 7.19
CA GLY A 49 -1.54 13.12 6.44
C GLY A 49 -1.72 11.79 7.16
N VAL A 50 -1.43 11.73 8.47
CA VAL A 50 -1.67 10.57 9.32
C VAL A 50 -2.70 10.92 10.39
N LYS A 51 -3.72 10.07 10.54
CA LYS A 51 -4.71 10.18 11.60
C LYS A 51 -4.66 8.92 12.47
N ILE A 52 -4.60 9.10 13.79
CA ILE A 52 -4.56 7.99 14.74
C ILE A 52 -5.82 8.01 15.61
N GLU A 53 -6.56 6.92 15.59
CA GLU A 53 -7.75 6.67 16.40
C GLU A 53 -7.48 5.45 17.29
N LYS A 54 -7.11 5.70 18.56
CA LYS A 54 -6.61 4.67 19.49
C LYS A 54 -5.35 3.98 18.94
N SER A 55 -5.48 2.74 18.50
CA SER A 55 -4.44 1.91 17.87
C SER A 55 -4.62 1.79 16.36
N ARG A 56 -5.65 2.42 15.78
CA ARG A 56 -5.87 2.45 14.34
C ARG A 56 -5.18 3.64 13.71
N VAL A 57 -4.40 3.40 12.67
CA VAL A 57 -3.70 4.43 11.91
C VAL A 57 -4.29 4.49 10.50
N LYS A 58 -4.78 5.66 10.12
CA LYS A 58 -5.27 5.98 8.77
C LYS A 58 -4.27 6.90 8.10
N PHE A 59 -4.07 6.72 6.81
CA PHE A 59 -3.15 7.52 6.01
C PHE A 59 -3.90 8.10 4.82
N GLU A 60 -3.71 9.39 4.56
CA GLU A 60 -4.25 10.01 3.33
C GLU A 60 -3.64 9.34 2.10
N SER A 61 -4.45 9.06 1.07
CA SER A 61 -4.00 8.28 -0.10
C SER A 61 -2.75 8.85 -0.78
N TRP A 62 -2.65 10.19 -0.90
CA TRP A 62 -1.50 10.85 -1.52
C TRP A 62 -0.19 10.61 -0.76
N LEU A 63 -0.26 10.42 0.56
CA LEU A 63 0.91 10.15 1.39
C LEU A 63 1.41 8.73 1.11
N VAL A 64 0.50 7.77 1.05
CA VAL A 64 0.81 6.36 0.75
C VAL A 64 1.39 6.24 -0.65
N ASP A 65 0.71 6.81 -1.65
CA ASP A 65 1.14 6.79 -3.06
C ASP A 65 2.56 7.35 -3.22
N LYS A 66 2.84 8.51 -2.62
CA LYS A 66 4.18 9.11 -2.61
C LYS A 66 5.25 8.14 -2.09
N TYR A 67 4.98 7.43 -0.99
CA TYR A 67 5.96 6.51 -0.41
C TYR A 67 6.13 5.25 -1.25
N VAL A 68 5.05 4.68 -1.78
CA VAL A 68 5.11 3.51 -2.65
C VAL A 68 5.88 3.81 -3.92
N MET A 69 5.61 4.95 -4.56
CA MET A 69 6.31 5.38 -5.78
C MET A 69 7.79 5.72 -5.55
N SER A 70 8.14 6.16 -4.34
CA SER A 70 9.54 6.45 -3.97
C SER A 70 10.36 5.21 -3.62
N GLN A 71 9.72 4.05 -3.43
CA GLN A 71 10.43 2.82 -3.10
C GLN A 71 11.03 2.23 -4.38
N SER A 72 12.35 2.26 -4.50
CA SER A 72 13.04 1.35 -5.40
C SER A 72 13.01 -0.04 -4.78
N TYR A 73 12.03 -0.85 -5.15
CA TYR A 73 12.15 -2.29 -4.95
C TYR A 73 13.17 -2.81 -5.96
N PRO A 74 14.34 -3.34 -5.53
CA PRO A 74 15.15 -4.14 -6.43
C PRO A 74 14.30 -5.35 -6.84
N MET A 75 13.98 -5.43 -8.13
CA MET A 75 13.40 -6.61 -8.76
C MET A 75 14.41 -7.74 -8.81
#